data_AF-A0A090X715-F1
#
_entry.id   AF-A0A090X715-F1
#
_cell.length_a   1.000
_cell.length_b   1.000
_cell.length_c   1.000
_cell.angle_alpha   90.00
_cell.angle_beta   90.00
_cell.angle_gamma   90.00
#
_symmetry.space_group_name_H-M   'P 1'
#
loop_
_entity.id
_entity.type
_entity.pdbx_description
1 polymer ?
#
loop_
_entity_poly.entity_id
_entity_poly.type
_entity_poly.pdbx_seq_one_letter_code
_entity_poly.pdbx_strand_id
1 'polypeptide(L)'
;MRMRLTKAATINSKLMPKNTLVFGFISFQPNRALIEIENINHHPTKLKAFDLQDGSEGIYVENNFRAEATSEVLDDVIGDINIPTVPQVGGITKVLRRSNRNVKVTVLNNYKLILKPKL
;
A
#
# COMPACT_ATOMS: atom_id res chain seq x y z
N MET A 1 5.20 -6.16 8.81
CA MET A 1 6.19 -7.03 8.13
C MET A 1 7.27 -7.47 9.12
N ARG A 2 7.78 -8.71 9.01
CA ARG A 2 8.91 -9.22 9.82
C ARG A 2 10.13 -9.44 8.93
N MET A 3 11.26 -8.87 9.31
CA MET A 3 12.55 -8.92 8.61
C MET A 3 13.68 -9.25 9.61
N ARG A 4 14.92 -9.34 9.11
CA ARG A 4 16.13 -9.52 9.93
C ARG A 4 17.31 -8.74 9.37
N LEU A 5 18.18 -8.24 10.24
CA LEU A 5 19.44 -7.62 9.82
C LEU A 5 20.34 -8.66 9.14
N THR A 6 20.87 -8.32 7.95
CA THR A 6 21.75 -9.21 7.18
C THR A 6 23.19 -9.20 7.68
N LYS A 7 23.59 -8.14 8.39
CA LYS A 7 24.88 -7.94 9.04
C LYS A 7 24.70 -7.17 10.35
N ALA A 8 25.70 -7.19 11.23
CA ALA A 8 25.71 -6.31 12.38
C ALA A 8 25.73 -4.84 11.92
N ALA A 9 25.01 -3.97 12.61
CA ALA A 9 24.91 -2.56 12.28
C ALA A 9 24.74 -1.71 13.53
N THR A 10 25.35 -0.52 13.53
CA THR A 10 25.10 0.50 14.56
C THR A 10 23.88 1.30 14.15
N ILE A 11 22.83 1.25 14.97
CA ILE A 11 21.57 1.99 14.76
C ILE A 11 21.36 2.85 16.00
N ASN A 12 21.26 4.17 15.83
CA ASN A 12 21.12 5.13 16.93
C ASN A 12 22.17 4.92 18.03
N SER A 13 23.45 4.79 17.63
CA SER A 13 24.59 4.56 18.54
C SER A 13 24.57 3.23 19.30
N LYS A 14 23.62 2.33 19.01
CA LYS A 14 23.56 0.99 19.58
C LYS A 14 23.95 -0.06 18.55
N LEU A 15 24.93 -0.90 18.90
CA LEU A 15 25.33 -2.03 18.07
C LEU A 15 24.22 -3.10 18.10
N MET A 16 23.67 -3.41 16.93
CA MET A 16 22.69 -4.46 16.74
C MET A 16 23.35 -5.65 16.04
N PRO A 17 23.32 -6.87 16.61
CA PRO A 17 23.90 -8.05 15.98
C PRO A 17 23.23 -8.42 14.65
N LYS A 18 23.94 -9.19 13.81
CA LYS A 18 23.35 -9.87 12.65
C LYS A 18 22.14 -10.72 13.09
N ASN A 19 21.15 -10.85 12.22
CA ASN A 19 19.90 -11.58 12.44
C ASN A 19 18.96 -10.96 13.49
N THR A 20 19.25 -9.77 14.04
CA THR A 20 18.29 -9.04 14.88
C THR A 20 16.98 -8.84 14.11
N LEU A 21 15.85 -9.20 14.74
CA LEU A 21 14.52 -9.05 14.16
C LEU A 21 14.18 -7.58 13.97
N VAL A 22 13.60 -7.26 12.82
CA VAL A 22 13.13 -5.92 12.47
C VAL A 22 11.67 -6.02 12.09
N PHE A 23 10.83 -5.19 12.72
CA PHE A 23 9.41 -5.12 12.43
C PHE A 23 9.11 -3.78 11.77
N GLY A 24 8.43 -3.84 10.62
CA GLY A 24 8.05 -2.65 9.87
C GLY A 24 6.54 -2.55 9.71
N PHE A 25 6.02 -1.33 9.84
CA PHE A 25 4.66 -0.94 9.48
C PHE A 25 4.60 -0.71 7.98
N ILE A 26 3.52 -1.18 7.33
CA ILE A 26 3.36 -1.08 5.88
C ILE A 26 2.27 -0.05 5.56
N SER A 27 2.53 0.81 4.59
CA SER A 27 1.52 1.58 3.88
C SER A 27 1.66 1.37 2.37
N PHE A 28 0.57 1.53 1.63
CA PHE A 28 0.54 1.25 0.20
C PHE A 28 0.35 2.53 -0.62
N GLN A 29 1.24 2.72 -1.58
CA GLN A 29 1.09 3.57 -2.75
C GLN A 29 0.67 2.68 -3.96
N PRO A 30 0.18 3.26 -5.08
CA PRO A 30 -0.29 2.46 -6.22
C PRO A 30 0.68 1.38 -6.67
N ASN A 31 1.96 1.70 -6.79
CA ASN A 31 3.03 0.81 -7.27
C ASN A 31 4.09 0.52 -6.20
N ARG A 32 3.78 0.77 -4.90
CA ARG A 32 4.80 0.66 -3.84
C ARG A 32 4.25 0.29 -2.48
N ALA A 33 4.92 -0.62 -1.79
CA ALA A 33 4.71 -0.88 -0.38
C ALA A 33 5.79 -0.15 0.43
N LEU A 34 5.43 0.95 1.09
CA LEU A 34 6.33 1.67 1.98
C LEU A 34 6.47 0.91 3.29
N ILE A 35 7.67 0.93 3.87
CA ILE A 35 7.96 0.24 5.12
C ILE A 35 8.64 1.22 6.06
N GLU A 36 7.98 1.52 7.17
CA GLU A 36 8.50 2.33 8.26
C GLU A 36 8.84 1.46 9.47
N ILE A 37 9.98 1.73 10.11
CA ILE A 37 10.47 0.99 11.28
C ILE A 37 10.68 1.98 12.41
N GLU A 38 9.89 1.81 13.46
CA GLU A 38 9.92 2.70 14.63
C GLU A 38 10.74 2.13 15.78
N ASN A 39 10.95 0.81 15.82
CA ASN A 39 11.68 0.15 16.90
C ASN A 39 12.44 -1.06 16.37
N ILE A 40 13.67 -1.25 16.85
CA ILE A 40 14.45 -2.48 16.64
C ILE A 40 14.93 -2.95 18.00
N ASN A 41 14.54 -4.17 18.40
CA ASN A 41 14.89 -4.74 19.71
C ASN A 41 14.57 -3.79 20.89
N HIS A 42 13.33 -3.28 20.92
CA HIS A 42 12.84 -2.30 21.90
C HIS A 42 13.61 -0.97 21.96
N HIS A 43 14.47 -0.72 20.97
CA HIS A 43 15.18 0.55 20.84
C HIS A 43 14.48 1.42 19.80
N PRO A 44 13.96 2.60 20.19
CA PRO A 44 13.33 3.54 19.27
C PRO A 44 14.25 3.94 18.13
N THR A 45 13.71 3.96 16.92
CA THR A 45 14.39 4.39 15.71
C THR A 45 13.40 5.03 14.74
N LYS A 46 13.93 5.65 13.69
CA LYS A 46 13.13 6.29 12.63
C LYS A 46 13.76 5.92 11.30
N LEU A 47 13.51 4.69 10.86
CA LEU A 47 14.06 4.17 9.61
C LEU A 47 12.96 3.94 8.58
N LYS A 48 13.31 4.20 7.33
CA LYS A 48 12.53 3.85 6.14
C LYS A 48 13.27 2.81 5.35
N ALA A 49 12.54 1.89 4.73
CA ALA A 49 13.12 0.89 3.84
C ALA A 49 13.16 1.40 2.40
N PHE A 50 14.23 1.07 1.70
CA PHE A 50 14.45 1.38 0.29
C PHE A 50 14.77 0.09 -0.47
N ASP A 51 14.25 -0.04 -1.68
CA ASP A 51 14.51 -1.16 -2.58
C ASP A 51 16.01 -1.23 -2.87
N LEU A 52 16.59 -2.44 -2.81
CA LEU A 52 17.98 -2.64 -3.16
C LEU A 52 18.21 -2.54 -4.67
N GLN A 53 17.20 -2.83 -5.50
CA GLN A 53 17.30 -2.88 -6.96
C GLN A 53 17.27 -1.49 -7.59
N ASP A 54 16.32 -0.64 -7.19
CA ASP A 54 16.11 0.68 -7.79
C ASP A 54 16.45 1.86 -6.83
N GLY A 55 16.80 1.57 -5.58
CA GLY A 55 17.19 2.58 -4.59
C GLY A 55 16.06 3.48 -4.08
N SER A 56 14.81 3.26 -4.50
CA SER A 56 13.66 4.09 -4.16
C SER A 56 12.98 3.65 -2.85
N GLU A 57 12.20 4.54 -2.21
CA GLU A 57 11.56 4.28 -0.91
C GLU A 57 10.41 3.25 -0.99
N GLY A 58 10.50 2.16 -0.24
CA GLY A 58 9.56 1.03 -0.27
C GLY A 58 9.99 -0.10 -1.21
N ILE A 59 9.08 -1.07 -1.40
CA ILE A 59 9.22 -2.19 -2.33
C ILE A 59 8.35 -1.92 -3.54
N TYR A 60 8.89 -2.06 -4.76
CA TYR A 60 8.08 -2.01 -5.96
C TYR A 60 7.03 -3.12 -5.97
N VAL A 61 5.78 -2.74 -6.23
CA VAL A 61 4.66 -3.67 -6.34
C VAL A 61 4.13 -3.58 -7.76
N GLU A 62 4.23 -4.68 -8.51
CA GLU A 62 3.58 -4.78 -9.82
C GLU A 62 2.09 -4.57 -9.66
N ASN A 63 1.58 -3.65 -10.48
CA ASN A 63 0.25 -3.10 -10.30
C ASN A 63 -0.81 -4.09 -10.80
N ASN A 64 -1.58 -4.69 -9.89
CA ASN A 64 -2.89 -5.25 -10.20
C ASN A 64 -4.03 -4.23 -10.01
N PHE A 65 -3.72 -2.92 -9.88
CA PHE A 65 -4.71 -1.83 -10.00
C PHE A 65 -5.24 -1.68 -11.44
N ARG A 66 -5.56 -2.79 -12.12
CA ARG A 66 -6.64 -2.75 -13.10
C ARG A 66 -7.91 -2.62 -12.30
N ALA A 67 -8.33 -1.37 -12.10
CA ALA A 67 -9.74 -1.12 -11.95
C ALA A 67 -10.42 -1.82 -13.12
N GLU A 68 -11.16 -2.89 -12.85
CA GLU A 68 -12.35 -3.20 -13.62
C GLU A 68 -13.25 -1.96 -13.51
N ALA A 69 -12.93 -0.94 -14.30
CA ALA A 69 -13.84 0.12 -14.70
C ALA A 69 -14.74 -0.40 -15.85
N THR A 70 -15.07 -1.70 -15.82
CA THR A 70 -15.93 -2.39 -16.79
C THR A 70 -17.32 -2.69 -16.22
N SER A 71 -17.65 -2.21 -15.02
CA SER A 71 -19.02 -2.35 -14.47
C SER A 71 -19.84 -1.05 -14.55
N GLU A 72 -19.43 -0.10 -15.39
CA GLU A 72 -20.28 1.05 -15.75
C GLU A 72 -20.40 1.14 -17.28
N VAL A 73 -20.64 0.00 -17.93
CA VAL A 73 -21.52 -0.02 -19.09
C VAL A 73 -22.80 -0.66 -18.58
N LEU A 74 -23.58 0.10 -17.80
CA LEU A 74 -25.00 -0.18 -17.75
C LEU A 74 -25.53 0.35 -19.08
N ASP A 75 -26.00 -0.59 -19.90
CA ASP A 75 -26.64 -0.36 -21.19
C ASP A 75 -27.69 0.75 -21.11
N ASP A 76 -27.30 1.99 -21.38
CA ASP A 76 -28.24 3.01 -21.85
C ASP A 76 -28.42 2.85 -23.36
N VAL A 77 -28.90 1.68 -23.76
CA VAL A 77 -29.83 1.56 -24.88
C VAL A 77 -31.22 1.45 -24.26
N ILE A 78 -31.65 2.52 -23.59
CA ILE A 78 -33.05 2.68 -23.21
C ILE A 78 -33.77 3.08 -24.50
N GLY A 79 -34.44 2.11 -25.12
CA GLY A 79 -35.39 2.37 -26.19
C GLY A 79 -36.46 3.36 -25.69
N ASP A 80 -36.88 4.25 -26.58
CA ASP A 80 -37.87 5.30 -26.36
C ASP A 80 -39.02 4.89 -25.42
N ILE A 81 -39.09 5.48 -24.22
CA ILE A 81 -40.29 5.45 -23.40
C ILE A 81 -40.83 6.87 -23.26
N ASN A 82 -41.82 7.20 -24.10
CA ASN A 82 -42.70 8.35 -23.90
C ASN A 82 -43.59 8.11 -22.68
N ILE A 83 -43.29 8.73 -21.52
CA ILE A 83 -44.19 8.74 -20.36
C ILE A 83 -44.67 10.18 -20.12
N PRO A 84 -45.95 10.50 -20.39
CA PRO A 84 -46.52 11.79 -20.04
C PRO A 84 -46.76 11.90 -18.54
N THR A 85 -46.29 13.00 -17.95
CA THR A 85 -46.71 13.58 -16.66
C THR A 85 -46.59 12.71 -15.40
N VAL A 86 -45.46 12.84 -14.70
CA VAL A 86 -45.38 12.59 -13.24
C VAL A 86 -44.43 13.60 -12.58
N PRO A 87 -44.73 14.11 -11.36
CA PRO A 87 -44.01 15.23 -10.75
C PRO A 87 -42.61 14.85 -10.29
N GLN A 88 -41.65 15.73 -10.55
CA GLN A 88 -40.24 15.59 -10.20
C GLN A 88 -40.04 15.76 -8.69
N VAL A 89 -39.73 14.67 -7.98
CA VAL A 89 -39.19 14.74 -6.60
C VAL A 89 -37.67 14.50 -6.65
N GLY A 90 -36.93 15.59 -6.45
CA GLY A 90 -35.48 15.60 -6.38
C GLY A 90 -34.97 14.90 -5.13
N GLY A 91 -34.38 13.72 -5.30
CA GLY A 91 -33.77 12.95 -4.23
C GLY A 91 -32.64 12.09 -4.79
N ILE A 92 -31.61 12.72 -5.35
CA ILE A 92 -30.38 12.00 -5.75
C ILE A 92 -29.67 11.58 -4.47
N THR A 93 -29.99 10.38 -3.98
CA THR A 93 -29.17 9.72 -2.96
C THR A 93 -27.86 9.33 -3.63
N LYS A 94 -26.83 10.16 -3.45
CA LYS A 94 -25.46 9.88 -3.89
C LYS A 94 -24.99 8.64 -3.12
N VAL A 95 -25.16 7.46 -3.71
CA VAL A 95 -24.69 6.20 -3.13
C VAL A 95 -23.16 6.22 -3.18
N LEU A 96 -22.55 6.73 -2.11
CA LEU A 96 -21.11 6.63 -1.89
C LEU A 96 -20.79 5.16 -1.60
N ARG A 97 -20.56 4.37 -2.65
CA ARG A 97 -20.03 3.01 -2.52
C ARG A 97 -18.61 3.11 -1.96
N ARG A 98 -18.47 2.95 -0.65
CA ARG A 98 -17.16 2.83 0.01
C ARG A 98 -16.55 1.48 -0.37
N SER A 99 -15.67 1.49 -1.36
CA SER A 99 -14.94 0.30 -1.80
C SER A 99 -13.90 -0.08 -0.75
N ASN A 100 -14.18 -1.10 0.07
CA ASN A 100 -13.18 -1.72 0.95
C ASN A 100 -12.34 -2.70 0.11
N ARG A 101 -11.31 -2.19 -0.58
CA ARG A 101 -10.37 -3.03 -1.33
C ARG A 101 -9.31 -3.59 -0.39
N ASN A 102 -9.20 -4.91 -0.31
CA ASN A 102 -8.07 -5.58 0.34
C ASN A 102 -6.90 -5.66 -0.64
N VAL A 103 -5.87 -4.83 -0.45
CA VAL A 103 -4.63 -4.90 -1.22
C VAL A 103 -3.76 -6.01 -0.64
N LYS A 104 -3.49 -7.05 -1.45
CA LYS A 104 -2.58 -8.15 -1.10
C LYS A 104 -1.35 -8.07 -1.97
N VAL A 105 -0.18 -8.00 -1.35
CA VAL A 105 1.12 -7.96 -2.03
C VAL A 105 1.92 -9.17 -1.63
N THR A 106 2.45 -9.90 -2.63
CA THR A 106 3.38 -11.00 -2.41
C THR A 106 4.80 -10.46 -2.51
N VAL A 107 5.56 -10.59 -1.43
CA VAL A 107 7.01 -10.30 -1.42
C VAL A 107 7.74 -11.63 -1.51
N LEU A 108 8.65 -11.76 -2.48
CA LEU A 108 9.43 -12.99 -2.67
C LEU A 108 10.37 -13.24 -1.49
N ASN A 109 10.64 -14.53 -1.23
CA ASN A 109 11.61 -14.93 -0.20
C ASN A 109 13.01 -14.37 -0.52
N ASN A 110 13.76 -14.01 0.52
CA ASN A 110 15.11 -13.43 0.44
C ASN A 110 15.21 -12.03 -0.18
N TYR A 111 14.09 -11.32 -0.31
CA TYR A 111 14.10 -9.91 -0.69
C TYR A 111 14.92 -9.07 0.32
N LYS A 112 15.81 -8.20 -0.19
CA LYS A 112 16.72 -7.38 0.60
C LYS A 112 16.38 -5.90 0.44
N LEU A 113 16.53 -5.17 1.53
CA LEU A 113 16.21 -3.74 1.64
C LEU A 113 17.39 -2.99 2.22
N ILE A 114 17.47 -1.70 1.89
CA ILE A 114 18.36 -0.73 2.51
C ILE A 114 17.54 0.04 3.55
N LEU A 115 18.03 0.14 4.78
CA LEU A 115 17.41 0.99 5.81
C LEU A 115 18.12 2.33 5.87
N LYS A 116 17.37 3.44 5.77
CA LYS A 116 17.89 4.80 5.91
C LYS A 116 17.11 5.59 6.97
N PRO A 117 17.73 6.55 7.66
CA PRO A 117 17.02 7.45 8.56
C PRO A 117 15.91 8.22 7.83
N LYS A 118 14.79 8.42 8.53
CA LYS A 118 13.75 9.38 8.11
C LYS A 118 14.32 10.78 8.31
N LEU A 119 14.47 11.51 7.20
CA LEU A 119 14.82 12.94 7.20
C LEU A 119 13.66 13.77 7.76
#